data_AF-A0A3D5DX75-F1
#
_entry.id   AF-A0A3D5DX75-F1
#
_cell.length_a   1.000
_cell.length_b   1.000
_cell.length_c   1.000
_cell.angle_alpha   90.00
_cell.angle_beta   90.00
_cell.angle_gamma   90.00
#
_symmetry.space_group_name_H-M   'P 1'
#
loop_
_entity.id
_entity.type
_entity.pdbx_description
1 polymer ?
#
loop_
_entity_poly.entity_id
_entity_poly.type
_entity_poly.pdbx_seq_one_letter_code
_entity_poly.pdbx_strand_id
1 'polypeptide(L)' 'PFNIASRCPVVSVPSGRSREGVPTGLSIVGKTYDDVTVFHVAAAHEKRFPWLDAPERRPGL' A
#
# COMPACT_ATOMS: atom_id res chain seq x y z
N PRO A 1 5.85 6.79 -13.77
CA PRO A 1 5.62 8.26 -13.78
C PRO A 1 4.12 8.59 -13.64
N PHE A 2 3.59 8.52 -12.40
CA PHE A 2 2.18 8.84 -12.06
C PHE A 2 1.98 10.30 -11.62
N ASN A 3 3.06 11.08 -11.54
CA ASN A 3 3.04 12.49 -11.13
C ASN A 3 2.23 13.40 -12.10
N ILE A 4 1.92 12.91 -13.31
CA ILE A 4 1.14 13.63 -14.34
C ILE A 4 -0.38 13.32 -14.26
N ALA A 5 -0.79 12.32 -13.49
CA ALA A 5 -2.19 11.96 -13.28
C ALA A 5 -2.71 12.57 -11.97
N SER A 6 -2.62 13.90 -11.80
CA SER A 6 -2.99 14.65 -10.57
C SER A 6 -4.43 14.46 -10.09
N ARG A 7 -5.24 13.70 -10.81
CA ARG A 7 -6.65 13.46 -10.53
C ARG A 7 -6.95 12.07 -9.96
N CYS A 8 -6.03 11.10 -10.07
CA CYS A 8 -6.27 9.74 -9.59
C CYS A 8 -5.71 9.55 -8.17
N PRO A 9 -6.53 9.08 -7.21
CA PRO A 9 -6.04 8.74 -5.88
C PRO A 9 -5.08 7.54 -5.97
N VAL A 10 -3.92 7.66 -5.31
CA VAL A 10 -2.91 6.62 -5.22
C VAL A 10 -2.55 6.39 -3.76
N VAL A 11 -2.64 5.15 -3.30
CA VAL A 11 -2.21 4.74 -1.96
C VAL A 11 -1.14 3.66 -2.10
N SER A 12 -0.03 3.81 -1.39
CA SER A 12 1.01 2.77 -1.32
C SER A 12 0.90 2.02 0.00
N VAL A 13 0.71 0.71 -0.09
CA VAL A 13 0.64 -0.22 1.06
C VAL A 13 1.78 -1.23 0.99
N PRO A 14 2.30 -1.73 2.13
CA PRO A 14 3.29 -2.80 2.12
C PRO A 14 2.69 -4.09 1.55
N SER A 15 3.40 -4.74 0.64
CA SER A 15 2.99 -6.00 0.01
C SER A 15 3.63 -7.22 0.68
N GLY A 16 4.80 -7.04 1.29
CA GLY A 16 5.57 -8.15 1.83
C GLY A 16 7.06 -7.83 1.94
N ARG A 17 7.86 -8.85 2.26
CA ARG A 17 9.31 -8.83 2.03
C ARG A 17 9.60 -9.65 0.77
N SER A 18 10.55 -9.20 -0.04
CA SER A 18 11.22 -10.04 -1.03
C SER A 18 11.88 -11.24 -0.34
N ARG A 19 12.24 -12.26 -1.12
CA ARG A 19 13.01 -13.41 -0.65
C ARG A 19 14.35 -12.99 -0.02
N GLU A 20 14.90 -11.84 -0.42
CA GLU A 20 16.11 -11.26 0.19
C GLU A 20 15.83 -10.36 1.42
N GLY A 21 14.59 -10.30 1.93
CA GLY A 21 14.24 -9.52 3.12
C GLY A 21 13.92 -8.04 2.86
N VAL A 22 14.02 -7.58 1.62
CA VAL A 22 13.73 -6.19 1.22
C VAL A 22 12.23 -5.92 1.28
N PRO A 23 11.76 -4.84 1.95
CA PRO A 23 10.34 -4.50 1.97
C PRO A 23 9.85 -4.12 0.56
N THR A 24 8.76 -4.75 0.11
CA THR A 24 8.11 -4.48 -1.17
C THR A 24 6.80 -3.73 -0.94
N GLY A 25 6.49 -2.78 -1.82
CA GLY A 25 5.26 -1.98 -1.79
C GLY A 25 4.32 -2.34 -2.94
N LEU A 26 3.03 -2.24 -2.68
CA LEU A 26 1.95 -2.29 -3.66
C LEU A 26 1.32 -0.89 -3.75
N SER A 27 1.27 -0.33 -4.96
CA SER A 27 0.57 0.93 -5.21
C SER A 27 -0.81 0.66 -5.79
N ILE A 28 -1.86 1.05 -5.06
CA ILE A 28 -3.25 0.96 -5.47
C ILE A 28 -3.62 2.30 -6.11
N VAL A 29 -4.09 2.26 -7.36
CA VAL A 29 -4.51 3.44 -8.12
C VAL A 29 -6.01 3.35 -8.38
N GLY A 30 -6.76 4.34 -7.91
CA GLY A 30 -8.20 4.43 -8.11
C GLY A 30 -8.59 5.30 -9.30
N LYS A 31 -9.90 5.31 -9.58
CA LYS A 31 -10.49 6.26 -10.52
C LYS A 31 -10.43 7.67 -9.94
N THR A 32 -10.44 8.65 -10.83
CA THR A 32 -10.48 10.08 -10.48
C THR A 32 -11.58 10.38 -9.46
N TYR A 33 -11.22 10.99 -8.33
CA TYR A 33 -12.10 11.32 -7.19
C TYR A 33 -12.77 10.14 -6.45
N ASP A 34 -12.32 8.90 -6.67
CA ASP A 34 -12.81 7.71 -5.95
C ASP A 34 -11.77 7.23 -4.93
N ASP A 35 -11.42 8.12 -4.01
CA ASP A 35 -10.44 7.88 -2.95
C ASP A 35 -10.98 6.92 -1.88
N VAL A 36 -12.27 6.97 -1.59
CA VAL A 36 -12.96 6.05 -0.66
C VAL A 36 -12.74 4.59 -1.05
N THR A 37 -12.89 4.25 -2.33
CA THR A 37 -12.66 2.88 -2.80
C THR A 37 -11.20 2.49 -2.65
N VAL A 38 -10.26 3.39 -2.93
CA VAL A 38 -8.82 3.14 -2.72
C VAL A 38 -8.51 2.86 -1.25
N PHE A 39 -9.08 3.63 -0.33
CA PHE A 39 -8.92 3.41 1.10
C PHE A 39 -9.54 2.08 1.56
N HIS A 40 -10.72 1.71 1.05
CA HIS A 40 -11.31 0.40 1.35
C HIS A 40 -10.44 -0.76 0.89
N VAL A 41 -9.86 -0.67 -0.31
CA VAL A 41 -8.93 -1.69 -0.82
C VAL A 41 -7.66 -1.74 0.04
N ALA A 42 -7.09 -0.59 0.40
CA ALA A 42 -5.93 -0.51 1.27
C ALA A 42 -6.21 -1.13 2.65
N ALA A 43 -7.35 -0.82 3.27
CA ALA A 43 -7.76 -1.37 4.56
C ALA A 43 -8.04 -2.88 4.49
N ALA A 44 -8.64 -3.36 3.40
CA ALA A 44 -8.85 -4.80 3.18
C ALA A 44 -7.52 -5.55 3.01
N HIS A 45 -6.55 -4.93 2.32
CA HIS A 45 -5.20 -5.46 2.18
C HIS A 45 -4.48 -5.53 3.53
N GLU A 46 -4.55 -4.48 4.34
CA GLU A 46 -3.97 -4.45 5.70
C GLU A 46 -4.56 -5.53 6.60
N LYS A 47 -5.89 -5.75 6.56
CA LYS A 47 -6.54 -6.83 7.33
C LYS A 47 -6.02 -8.23 6.97
N ARG A 48 -5.63 -8.45 5.71
CA ARG A 48 -5.16 -9.75 5.23
C ARG A 48 -3.64 -9.92 5.38
N PHE A 49 -2.90 -8.82 5.28
CA PHE A 49 -1.45 -8.77 5.38
C PHE A 49 -1.05 -7.68 6.39
N PRO A 50 -1.22 -7.95 7.69
CA PRO A 50 -0.88 -6.99 8.71
C PRO A 50 0.65 -6.84 8.76
N TRP A 51 1.12 -5.59 8.69
CA TRP A 51 2.54 -5.26 8.61
C TRP A 51 3.02 -4.41 9.80
N LEU A 52 2.10 -3.71 10.46
CA LEU A 52 2.37 -2.90 11.66
C LEU A 52 1.94 -3.58 12.97
N ASP A 53 1.33 -4.76 12.88
CA ASP A 53 0.81 -5.49 14.05
C ASP A 53 1.90 -6.07 14.95
N ALA A 54 3.07 -6.37 14.39
CA ALA A 54 4.19 -7.00 15.08
C ALA A 54 5.51 -6.26 14.80
N PRO A 55 6.37 -6.02 15.81
CA PRO A 55 7.66 -5.35 15.63
C PRO A 55 8.56 -5.98 14.56
N GLU A 56 8.49 -7.30 14.40
CA GLU A 56 9.33 -8.09 13.50
C GLU A 56 8.98 -7.84 12.02
N ARG A 57 7.74 -7.42 11.75
CA ARG A 57 7.22 -7.11 10.42
C ARG A 57 7.46 -5.66 10.02
N ARG A 58 7.83 -4.78 10.95
CA ARG A 58 8.12 -3.37 10.66
C ARG A 58 9.49 -3.23 9.99
N PRO A 59 9.65 -2.31 9.02
CA PRO A 59 10.98 -1.94 8.53
C PRO A 59 11.77 -1.30 9.67
N GLY A 60 13.05 -1.67 9.82
CA GLY A 60 13.96 -0.91 10.69
C GLY A 60 14.16 0.48 10.12
N LEU A 61 14.08 1.51 10.97
CA LEU A 61 14.37 2.91 10.63
C LEU A 61 15.86 3.09 10.32
#